data_AF-A0A7X5N271-F1
#
_entry.id   AF-A0A7X5N271-F1
#
_cell.length_a   1.000
_cell.length_b   1.000
_cell.length_c   1.000
_cell.angle_alpha   90.00
_cell.angle_beta   90.00
_cell.angle_gamma   90.00
#
_symmetry.space_group_name_H-M   'P 1'
#
loop_
_entity.id
_entity.type
_entity.pdbx_description
1 polymer ?
#
loop_
_entity_poly.entity_id
_entity_poly.type
_entity_poly.pdbx_seq_one_letter_code
_entity_poly.pdbx_strand_id
1 'polypeptide(L)'
;MLHWQSRTRFCGVCGGAIAFRRAGFIAHCTQCQTEHYPRVDPAIIVAVSDGARLLLGRQASWAPGRYSVIAGFVEPGESLEQTVAREVFEETRVQVQDCRYLGAQPWPFPGALMLGFTARAAASEVPQVTGELEDARWVS
;
A
#
# COMPACT_ATOMS: atom_id res chain seq x y z
N MET A 1 -2.09 2.94 -16.88
CA MET A 1 -1.62 2.69 -18.26
C MET A 1 -0.69 3.77 -18.79
N LEU A 2 -1.15 5.00 -19.00
CA LEU A 2 -0.31 6.08 -19.56
C LEU A 2 0.98 6.33 -18.75
N HIS A 3 0.89 6.32 -17.42
CA HIS A 3 2.06 6.45 -16.54
C HIS A 3 3.12 5.38 -16.85
N TRP A 4 2.74 4.11 -16.84
CA TRP A 4 3.63 2.99 -17.17
C TRP A 4 4.25 3.13 -18.57
N GLN A 5 3.43 3.39 -19.58
CA GLN A 5 3.91 3.54 -20.97
C GLN A 5 4.96 4.66 -21.11
N SER A 6 4.75 5.80 -20.45
CA SER A 6 5.70 6.92 -20.49
C SER A 6 7.07 6.62 -19.85
N ARG A 7 7.13 5.62 -18.96
CA ARG A 7 8.34 5.21 -18.22
C ARG A 7 8.99 3.95 -18.78
N THR A 8 8.24 3.09 -19.47
CA THR A 8 8.73 1.85 -20.07
C THR A 8 9.19 2.08 -21.51
N ARG A 9 10.35 2.74 -21.67
CA ARG A 9 10.93 3.05 -23.00
C ARG A 9 11.98 2.05 -23.47
N PHE A 10 12.67 1.42 -22.52
CA PHE A 10 13.75 0.47 -22.75
C PHE A 10 13.53 -0.81 -21.93
N CYS A 11 14.04 -1.92 -22.43
CA CYS A 11 13.98 -3.22 -21.76
C CYS A 11 14.86 -3.21 -20.51
N GLY A 12 14.29 -3.57 -19.36
CA GLY A 12 15.03 -3.70 -18.09
C GLY A 12 16.03 -4.87 -18.05
N VAL A 13 15.99 -5.77 -19.04
CA VAL A 13 16.90 -6.94 -19.13
C VAL A 13 18.11 -6.65 -20.02
N CYS A 14 17.89 -6.06 -21.21
CA CYS A 14 18.97 -5.89 -22.20
C CYS A 14 19.18 -4.45 -22.70
N GLY A 15 18.38 -3.47 -22.23
CA GLY A 15 18.46 -2.06 -22.67
C GLY A 15 17.86 -1.77 -24.05
N GLY A 16 17.39 -2.77 -24.80
CA GLY A 16 16.82 -2.61 -26.13
C GLY A 16 15.51 -1.81 -26.13
N ALA A 17 15.15 -1.23 -27.29
CA ALA A 17 13.92 -0.46 -27.44
C ALA A 17 12.64 -1.30 -27.22
N ILE A 18 11.59 -0.65 -26.70
CA ILE A 18 10.28 -1.25 -26.49
C ILE A 18 9.31 -0.88 -27.61
N ALA A 19 8.57 -1.87 -28.10
CA ALA A 19 7.38 -1.69 -28.91
C ALA A 19 6.14 -2.10 -28.11
N PHE A 20 5.12 -1.24 -28.05
CA PHE A 20 3.87 -1.55 -27.38
C PHE A 20 2.96 -2.40 -28.26
N ARG A 21 2.39 -3.47 -27.69
CA ARG A 21 1.45 -4.40 -28.34
C ARG A 21 0.18 -4.53 -27.52
N ARG A 22 -0.84 -5.22 -28.07
CA ARG A 22 -2.17 -5.42 -27.45
C ARG A 22 -2.78 -4.10 -26.95
N ALA A 23 -2.94 -3.13 -27.84
CA ALA A 23 -3.43 -1.78 -27.49
C ALA A 23 -2.66 -1.09 -26.36
N GLY A 24 -1.37 -1.43 -26.20
CA GLY A 24 -0.49 -0.86 -25.20
C GLY A 24 -0.54 -1.53 -23.83
N PHE A 25 -1.10 -2.74 -23.70
CA PHE A 25 -1.07 -3.53 -22.46
C PHE A 25 0.16 -4.41 -22.30
N ILE A 26 0.99 -4.55 -23.34
CA ILE A 26 2.27 -5.27 -23.28
C ILE A 26 3.36 -4.40 -23.91
N ALA A 27 4.51 -4.33 -23.24
CA ALA A 27 5.74 -3.75 -23.75
C ALA A 27 6.65 -4.90 -24.19
N HIS A 28 6.96 -4.97 -25.49
CA HIS A 28 7.74 -6.05 -26.09
C HIS A 28 9.10 -5.52 -26.54
N CYS A 29 10.20 -6.10 -26.04
CA CYS A 29 11.54 -5.71 -26.46
C CYS A 29 11.84 -6.15 -27.91
N THR A 30 12.31 -5.23 -28.75
CA THR A 30 12.62 -5.55 -30.16
C THR A 30 13.92 -6.33 -30.35
N GLN A 31 14.73 -6.47 -29.30
CA GLN A 31 16.01 -7.17 -29.32
C GLN A 31 15.91 -8.57 -28.70
N CYS A 32 15.70 -8.66 -27.39
CA CYS A 32 15.66 -9.95 -26.68
C CYS A 32 14.27 -10.61 -26.63
N GLN A 33 13.24 -9.99 -27.21
CA GLN A 33 11.85 -10.47 -27.22
C GLN A 33 11.19 -10.61 -25.83
N THR A 34 11.82 -10.12 -24.75
CA THR A 34 11.22 -10.10 -23.42
C THR A 34 9.96 -9.24 -23.41
N GLU A 35 8.91 -9.76 -22.79
CA GLU A 35 7.68 -9.04 -22.51
C GLU A 35 7.70 -8.41 -21.12
N HIS A 36 7.18 -7.19 -21.02
CA HIS A 36 6.97 -6.47 -19.78
C HIS A 36 5.49 -6.12 -19.65
N TYR A 37 4.98 -6.27 -18.42
CA TYR A 37 3.60 -6.01 -18.07
C TYR A 37 3.49 -4.73 -17.20
N PRO A 38 2.33 -4.06 -17.18
CA PRO A 38 2.08 -2.95 -16.28
C PRO A 38 2.31 -3.36 -14.83
N ARG A 39 3.14 -2.59 -14.12
CA ARG A 39 3.36 -2.76 -12.68
C ARG A 39 2.09 -2.37 -11.92
N VAL A 40 1.70 -3.19 -10.95
CA VAL A 40 0.66 -2.90 -9.96
C VAL A 40 1.29 -3.09 -8.60
N ASP A 41 1.28 -2.04 -7.78
CA ASP A 41 1.89 -2.06 -6.45
C ASP A 41 0.82 -2.38 -5.38
N PRO A 42 0.87 -3.57 -4.75
CA PRO A 42 -0.06 -3.91 -3.69
C PRO A 42 0.22 -3.10 -2.43
N ALA A 43 -0.84 -2.54 -1.84
CA ALA A 43 -0.78 -1.82 -0.58
C ALA A 43 -2.00 -2.17 0.27
N ILE A 44 -1.83 -2.31 1.58
CA ILE A 44 -2.94 -2.52 2.51
C ILE A 44 -3.47 -1.17 3.00
N ILE A 45 -4.73 -1.15 3.43
CA ILE A 45 -5.32 -0.07 4.23
C ILE A 45 -6.22 -0.71 5.28
N VAL A 46 -6.00 -0.41 6.56
CA VAL A 46 -6.57 -1.19 7.66
C VAL A 46 -7.23 -0.34 8.74
N ALA A 47 -8.52 -0.59 8.97
CA ALA A 47 -9.25 -0.05 10.11
C ALA A 47 -9.02 -0.92 11.35
N VAL A 48 -8.17 -0.44 12.28
CA VAL A 48 -7.86 -1.15 13.53
C VAL A 48 -8.81 -0.67 14.64
N SER A 49 -9.48 -1.61 15.31
CA SER A 49 -10.38 -1.32 16.43
C SER A 49 -10.03 -2.14 17.68
N ASP A 50 -10.28 -1.56 18.86
CA ASP A 50 -10.25 -2.27 20.14
C ASP A 50 -11.65 -2.71 20.62
N GLY A 51 -12.68 -2.55 19.77
CA GLY A 51 -14.08 -2.84 20.06
C GLY A 51 -14.92 -1.60 20.43
N ALA A 52 -14.29 -0.51 20.89
CA ALA A 52 -14.98 0.73 21.23
C ALA A 52 -14.44 1.96 20.47
N ARG A 53 -13.17 1.90 20.03
CA ARG A 53 -12.44 2.99 19.40
C ARG A 53 -11.83 2.53 18.09
N LEU A 54 -11.52 3.48 17.22
CA LEU A 54 -10.72 3.29 16.00
C LEU A 54 -9.37 3.97 16.14
N LEU A 55 -8.32 3.28 15.70
CA LEU A 55 -6.98 3.84 15.60
C LEU A 55 -6.89 4.68 14.34
N LEU A 56 -6.54 5.95 14.50
CA LEU A 56 -6.34 6.87 13.38
C LEU A 56 -4.96 7.53 13.48
N GLY A 57 -4.29 7.67 12.35
CA GLY A 57 -3.02 8.36 12.19
C GLY A 57 -3.12 9.57 11.27
N ARG A 58 -2.12 10.46 11.35
CA ARG A 58 -1.94 11.55 10.40
C ARG A 58 -0.48 11.83 10.10
N GLN A 59 -0.21 12.25 8.86
CA GLN A 59 1.10 12.75 8.44
C GLN A 59 1.17 14.28 8.59
N ALA A 60 2.36 14.80 8.89
CA ALA A 60 2.60 16.25 9.05
C ALA A 60 2.25 17.07 7.79
N SER A 61 2.35 16.46 6.61
CA SER A 61 2.05 17.11 5.32
C SER A 61 0.54 17.29 5.06
N TRP A 62 -0.33 16.64 5.85
CA TRP A 62 -1.77 16.68 5.64
C TRP A 62 -2.40 17.91 6.29
N ALA A 63 -3.51 18.38 5.71
CA ALA A 63 -4.30 19.47 6.26
C ALA A 63 -4.60 19.26 7.76
N PRO A 64 -4.57 20.33 8.59
CA PRO A 64 -4.86 20.23 10.01
C PRO A 64 -6.19 19.53 10.28
N GLY A 65 -6.22 18.63 11.27
CA GLY A 65 -7.42 17.88 11.64
C GLY A 65 -7.77 16.70 10.71
N ARG A 66 -7.06 16.51 9.59
CA ARG A 66 -7.22 15.31 8.75
C ARG A 66 -6.52 14.11 9.40
N TYR A 67 -7.27 13.02 9.55
CA TYR A 67 -6.79 11.72 10.01
C TYR A 67 -7.29 10.63 9.06
N SER A 68 -6.58 9.50 9.04
CA SER A 68 -6.94 8.32 8.26
C SER A 68 -6.60 7.06 9.06
N VAL A 69 -7.15 5.94 8.60
CA VAL A 69 -6.66 4.61 8.94
C VAL A 69 -5.25 4.37 8.37
N ILE A 70 -4.54 3.38 8.91
CA ILE A 70 -3.16 3.04 8.56
C ILE A 70 -3.09 2.34 7.20
N ALA A 71 -2.06 2.63 6.41
CA ALA A 71 -1.88 2.06 5.08
C ALA A 71 -0.40 1.99 4.71
N GLY A 72 0.00 0.91 4.03
CA GLY A 72 1.39 0.73 3.64
C GLY A 72 1.56 -0.32 2.54
N PHE A 73 2.75 -0.36 1.95
CA PHE A 73 3.03 -1.24 0.81
C PHE A 73 3.36 -2.66 1.29
N VAL A 74 2.95 -3.65 0.50
CA VAL A 74 3.33 -5.04 0.76
C VAL A 74 4.79 -5.25 0.37
N GLU A 75 5.59 -5.80 1.28
CA GLU A 75 6.99 -6.11 1.01
C GLU A 75 7.17 -7.49 0.36
N PRO A 76 8.28 -7.71 -0.37
CA PRO A 76 8.57 -9.02 -0.96
C PRO A 76 8.63 -10.13 0.09
N GLY A 77 7.81 -11.17 -0.10
CA GLY A 77 7.76 -12.32 0.80
C GLY A 77 6.73 -12.23 1.91
N GLU A 78 6.00 -11.12 2.01
CA GLU A 78 4.90 -10.98 2.97
C GLU A 78 3.56 -11.49 2.42
N SER A 79 2.75 -12.06 3.30
CA SER A 79 1.31 -12.11 3.12
C SER A 79 0.69 -10.75 3.42
N LEU A 80 -0.54 -10.50 2.95
CA LEU A 80 -1.24 -9.25 3.23
C LEU A 80 -1.48 -9.03 4.72
N GLU A 81 -1.75 -10.11 5.45
CA GLU A 81 -1.94 -10.11 6.90
C GLU A 81 -0.64 -9.78 7.64
N GLN A 82 0.51 -10.24 7.14
CA GLN A 82 1.82 -9.87 7.67
C GLN A 82 2.09 -8.38 7.46
N THR A 83 1.81 -7.85 6.26
CA THR A 83 1.91 -6.40 5.98
C THR A 83 1.01 -5.59 6.90
N VAL A 84 -0.24 -6.02 7.14
CA VAL A 84 -1.14 -5.35 8.10
C VAL A 84 -0.52 -5.29 9.49
N ALA A 85 0.02 -6.41 9.98
CA ALA A 85 0.64 -6.46 11.30
C ALA A 85 1.91 -5.60 11.39
N ARG A 86 2.76 -5.64 10.36
CA ARG A 86 4.00 -4.86 10.29
C ARG A 86 3.70 -3.36 10.25
N GLU A 87 2.91 -2.89 9.28
CA GLU A 87 2.64 -1.46 9.07
C GLU A 87 2.00 -0.80 10.30
N VAL A 88 1.01 -1.46 10.91
CA VAL A 88 0.38 -0.95 12.14
C VAL A 88 1.40 -0.85 13.27
N PHE A 89 2.25 -1.87 13.44
CA PHE A 89 3.24 -1.87 14.50
C PHE A 89 4.37 -0.85 14.24
N GLU A 90 4.84 -0.70 13.01
CA GLU A 90 5.89 0.26 12.64
C GLU A 90 5.43 1.69 12.89
N GLU A 91 4.25 2.06 12.41
CA GLU A 91 3.75 3.44 12.49
C GLU A 91 3.24 3.83 13.89
N THR A 92 2.64 2.87 14.62
CA THR A 92 1.87 3.18 15.84
C THR A 92 2.26 2.37 17.07
N ARG A 93 3.15 1.38 16.94
CA ARG A 93 3.51 0.42 17.99
C ARG A 93 2.36 -0.45 18.51
N VAL A 94 1.17 -0.34 17.94
CA VAL A 94 0.00 -1.16 18.30
C VAL A 94 0.16 -2.57 17.73
N GLN A 95 -0.05 -3.59 18.55
CA GLN A 95 -0.10 -4.98 18.12
C GLN A 95 -1.52 -5.41 17.74
N VAL A 96 -1.69 -5.89 16.50
CA VAL A 96 -2.94 -6.48 16.02
C VAL A 96 -2.97 -7.99 16.32
N GLN A 97 -4.15 -8.49 16.69
CA GLN A 97 -4.37 -9.90 17.05
C GLN A 97 -4.88 -10.72 15.86
N ASP A 98 -5.71 -10.09 15.03
CA ASP A 98 -6.29 -10.67 13.82
C ASP A 98 -6.63 -9.56 12.82
N CYS A 99 -6.77 -9.94 11.56
CA CYS A 99 -7.31 -9.07 10.53
C CYS A 99 -8.19 -9.83 9.53
N ARG A 100 -9.05 -9.09 8.84
CA ARG A 100 -10.00 -9.62 7.85
C ARG A 100 -10.03 -8.72 6.63
N TYR A 101 -9.86 -9.34 5.46
CA TYR A 101 -10.01 -8.68 4.16
C TYR A 101 -11.47 -8.23 3.92
N LEU A 102 -11.63 -7.04 3.36
CA LEU A 102 -12.93 -6.42 3.07
C LEU A 102 -13.17 -6.20 1.57
N GLY A 103 -12.14 -5.85 0.82
CA GLY A 103 -12.27 -5.52 -0.59
C GLY A 103 -11.03 -4.86 -1.16
N ALA A 104 -11.07 -4.53 -2.46
CA ALA A 104 -9.95 -3.91 -3.15
C ALA A 104 -10.44 -2.72 -3.99
N GLN A 105 -9.58 -1.71 -4.11
CA GLN A 105 -9.81 -0.55 -4.95
C GLN A 105 -8.53 -0.18 -5.70
N PRO A 106 -8.59 -0.02 -7.04
CA PRO A 106 -7.48 0.54 -7.79
C PRO A 106 -7.17 1.97 -7.32
N TRP A 107 -5.90 2.26 -7.07
CA TRP A 107 -5.42 3.58 -6.69
C TRP A 107 -4.40 4.08 -7.71
N PRO A 108 -4.84 4.81 -8.77
CA PRO A 108 -4.04 5.05 -9.96
C PRO A 108 -2.98 6.16 -9.81
N PHE A 109 -2.52 6.43 -8.59
CA PHE A 109 -1.56 7.48 -8.25
C PHE A 109 -0.29 6.90 -7.61
N PRO A 110 0.64 6.32 -8.38
CA PRO A 110 0.66 6.21 -9.84
C PRO A 110 0.16 4.85 -10.41
N GLY A 111 -0.15 3.86 -9.58
CA GLY A 111 -0.54 2.52 -10.05
C GLY A 111 -0.62 1.45 -8.96
N ALA A 112 -1.15 1.80 -7.79
CA ALA A 112 -1.30 0.86 -6.67
C ALA A 112 -2.65 0.14 -6.72
N LEU A 113 -2.72 -1.02 -6.04
CA LEU A 113 -3.96 -1.70 -5.70
C LEU A 113 -4.11 -1.65 -4.17
N MET A 114 -5.08 -0.88 -3.69
CA MET A 114 -5.38 -0.78 -2.28
C MET A 114 -6.24 -1.97 -1.85
N LEU A 115 -5.80 -2.68 -0.83
CA LEU A 115 -6.43 -3.86 -0.27
C LEU A 115 -6.93 -3.50 1.13
N GLY A 116 -8.25 -3.44 1.29
CA GLY A 116 -8.91 -2.99 2.51
C GLY A 116 -9.04 -4.11 3.54
N PHE A 117 -8.70 -3.81 4.79
CA PHE A 117 -8.77 -4.70 5.93
C PHE A 117 -9.48 -4.04 7.12
N THR A 118 -10.04 -4.87 7.99
CA THR A 118 -10.26 -4.53 9.40
C THR A 118 -9.34 -5.37 10.26
N ALA A 119 -8.90 -4.85 11.40
CA ALA A 119 -8.08 -5.58 12.36
C ALA A 119 -8.49 -5.27 13.80
N ARG A 120 -8.16 -6.17 14.71
CA ARG A 120 -8.47 -6.04 16.14
C ARG A 120 -7.21 -5.90 16.96
N ALA A 121 -7.20 -4.96 17.89
CA ALA A 121 -6.16 -4.77 18.90
C ALA A 121 -6.73 -4.92 20.31
N ALA A 122 -5.87 -5.11 21.31
CA ALA A 122 -6.30 -5.09 22.71
C ALA A 122 -6.58 -3.65 23.16
N ALA A 123 -7.58 -3.45 24.04
CA ALA A 123 -7.91 -2.12 24.58
C ALA A 123 -6.78 -1.51 25.43
N SER A 124 -5.81 -2.31 25.88
CA SER A 124 -4.61 -1.89 26.59
C SER A 124 -3.52 -1.30 25.69
N GLU A 125 -3.63 -1.44 24.37
CA GLU A 125 -2.64 -0.90 23.42
C GLU A 125 -2.67 0.63 23.42
N VAL A 126 -1.50 1.24 23.55
CA VAL A 126 -1.33 2.70 23.54
C VAL A 126 -0.54 3.09 22.31
N PRO A 127 -1.14 3.83 21.34
CA PRO A 127 -0.46 4.23 20.13
C PRO A 127 0.71 5.16 20.45
N GLN A 128 1.84 4.90 19.82
CA GLN A 128 3.03 5.73 19.87
C GLN A 128 3.54 5.91 18.45
N VAL A 129 3.58 7.15 17.99
CA VAL A 129 4.08 7.45 16.65
C VAL A 129 5.58 7.21 16.56
N THR A 130 5.98 6.63 15.45
CA THR A 130 7.36 6.65 14.97
C THR A 130 7.41 7.56 13.74
N GLY A 131 8.59 8.10 13.39
CA GLY A 131 8.76 9.35 12.63
C GLY A 131 8.00 9.56 11.32
N GLU A 132 7.30 8.56 10.77
CA GLU A 132 6.42 8.70 9.60
C GLU A 132 5.10 9.41 9.90
N LEU A 133 4.54 9.20 11.10
CA LEU A 133 3.31 9.87 11.55
C LEU A 133 3.63 11.06 12.47
N GLU A 134 2.85 12.13 12.33
CA GLU A 134 2.85 13.27 13.23
C GLU A 134 2.05 12.96 14.52
N ASP A 135 0.95 12.24 14.39
CA ASP A 135 0.09 11.84 15.51
C ASP A 135 -0.66 10.54 15.18
N ALA A 136 -0.91 9.73 16.21
CA ALA A 136 -1.73 8.52 16.16
C ALA A 136 -2.51 8.37 17.47
N ARG A 137 -3.81 8.11 17.36
CA ARG A 137 -4.70 8.09 18.52
C ARG A 137 -5.92 7.20 18.33
N TRP A 138 -6.46 6.75 19.46
CA TRP A 138 -7.78 6.14 19.53
C TRP A 138 -8.88 7.21 19.51
N VAL A 139 -9.91 6.99 18.70
CA VAL A 139 -11.09 7.86 18.57
C VAL A 139 -12.38 7.05 18.72
N SER A 140 -13.34 7.57 19.49
CA SER A 140 -14.68 7.00 19.70
C SER A 140 -15.74 7.71 18.88
#